data_AF-A0A2G9ZKM2-F1
#
_entry.id   AF-A0A2G9ZKM2-F1
#
_cell.length_a   1.000
_cell.length_b   1.000
_cell.length_c   1.000
_cell.angle_alpha   90.00
_cell.angle_beta   90.00
_cell.angle_gamma   90.00
#
_symmetry.space_group_name_H-M   'P 1'
#
loop_
_entity.id
_entity.type
_entity.pdbx_description
1 polymer ?
#
loop_
_entity_poly.entity_id
_entity_poly.type
_entity_poly.pdbx_seq_one_letter_code
_entity_poly.pdbx_strand_id
1 'polypeptide(L)'
;DNIKNGLEECDGTDGVGSNQECQMCVLVNLPYCGDGIKNGSEDCDGADGTPEHYSCTLECILEYIPYCGDQTINQAEEECDGDAPENCVMQNGYNGTKTCGSDCLWGACQPVEFCGDQTVNGPEICEIGDTQACDPGGGYNGNQSCAGDCSGWGPCVPTEYCGDGILNDKEQCDGQAGLIDHHICTADCTLQYVPYCGDNTINQGSEQCDGDEPQICTTVDGYSGTQACAESCLWGNCLSNDYCGDNEKNGLEQCDGTDGVGANQSCTMCVLL
;
A
#
# COMPACT_ATOMS: atom_id res chain seq x y z
N ASP A 1 -44.47 -96.25 20.80
CA ASP A 1 -45.85 -96.53 21.24
C ASP A 1 -46.60 -95.24 21.68
N ASN A 2 -46.16 -94.07 21.22
CA ASN A 2 -46.60 -92.74 21.63
C ASN A 2 -46.37 -92.45 23.13
N ILE A 3 -45.38 -93.10 23.74
CA ILE A 3 -45.03 -92.89 25.15
C ILE A 3 -43.51 -92.79 25.26
N LYS A 4 -43.00 -91.64 25.70
CA LYS A 4 -41.57 -91.44 25.95
C LYS A 4 -41.07 -92.37 27.05
N ASN A 5 -40.21 -93.33 26.70
CA ASN A 5 -39.63 -94.30 27.63
C ASN A 5 -38.21 -94.76 27.25
N GLY A 6 -37.49 -95.38 28.19
CA GLY A 6 -36.15 -95.92 27.92
C GLY A 6 -35.10 -94.85 27.60
N LEU A 7 -34.46 -94.95 26.42
CA LEU A 7 -33.39 -94.06 25.95
C LEU A 7 -33.85 -93.02 24.91
N GLU A 8 -35.15 -92.97 24.58
CA GLU A 8 -35.66 -92.04 23.56
C GLU A 8 -35.95 -90.64 24.14
N GLU A 9 -35.79 -89.61 23.31
CA GLU A 9 -36.01 -88.22 23.74
C GLU A 9 -37.49 -87.81 23.63
N CYS A 10 -38.24 -88.44 22.73
CA CYS A 10 -39.66 -88.24 22.44
C CYS A 10 -40.27 -89.46 21.71
N ASP A 11 -41.60 -89.61 21.72
CA ASP A 11 -42.33 -90.60 20.92
C ASP A 11 -43.72 -90.06 20.50
N GLY A 12 -43.92 -89.86 19.19
CA GLY A 12 -45.09 -89.16 18.68
C GLY A 12 -45.11 -87.70 19.15
N THR A 13 -46.13 -87.31 19.90
CA THR A 13 -46.21 -85.99 20.57
C THR A 13 -45.74 -86.02 22.02
N ASP A 14 -45.49 -87.20 22.59
CA ASP A 14 -45.09 -87.33 23.99
C ASP A 14 -43.61 -86.95 24.15
N GLY A 15 -43.33 -86.03 25.07
CA GLY A 15 -42.01 -85.43 25.27
C GLY A 15 -41.65 -84.27 24.32
N VAL A 16 -42.53 -83.88 23.39
CA VAL A 16 -42.32 -82.76 22.45
C VAL A 16 -42.71 -81.43 23.09
N GLY A 17 -41.77 -80.49 23.17
CA GLY A 17 -41.99 -79.13 23.67
C GLY A 17 -42.47 -78.14 22.60
N SER A 18 -42.67 -76.88 22.99
CA SER A 18 -42.93 -75.80 22.04
C SER A 18 -41.77 -75.65 21.05
N ASN A 19 -42.09 -75.50 19.76
CA ASN A 19 -41.13 -75.37 18.67
C ASN A 19 -40.13 -76.54 18.56
N GLN A 20 -40.59 -77.75 18.88
CA GLN A 20 -39.85 -78.97 18.68
C GLN A 20 -40.72 -79.95 17.89
N GLU A 21 -40.09 -80.87 17.18
CA GLU A 21 -40.75 -82.03 16.59
C GLU A 21 -39.98 -83.31 16.92
N CYS A 22 -40.70 -84.43 16.95
CA CYS A 22 -40.09 -85.73 17.17
C CYS A 22 -39.78 -86.42 15.85
N GLN A 23 -38.50 -86.59 15.53
CA GLN A 23 -38.06 -87.28 14.32
C GLN A 23 -37.22 -88.51 14.68
N MET A 24 -37.72 -89.70 14.34
CA MET A 24 -37.07 -90.99 14.64
C MET A 24 -36.65 -91.14 16.12
N CYS A 25 -37.54 -90.78 17.05
CA CYS A 25 -37.35 -90.86 18.51
C CYS A 25 -36.30 -89.89 19.10
N VAL A 26 -35.90 -88.86 18.33
CA VAL A 26 -34.99 -87.78 18.73
C VAL A 26 -35.73 -86.44 18.63
N LEU A 27 -35.51 -85.53 19.59
CA LEU A 27 -36.08 -84.19 19.53
C LEU A 27 -35.29 -83.34 18.54
N VAL A 28 -36.01 -82.72 17.60
CA VAL A 28 -35.47 -81.75 16.66
C VAL A 28 -36.08 -80.39 17.01
N ASN A 29 -35.25 -79.39 17.25
CA ASN A 29 -35.71 -78.01 17.41
C ASN A 29 -36.11 -77.46 16.05
N LEU A 30 -37.32 -76.93 15.94
CA LEU A 30 -37.80 -76.25 14.74
C LEU A 30 -37.32 -74.80 14.74
N PRO A 31 -37.01 -74.21 13.57
CA PRO A 31 -36.78 -72.78 13.42
C PRO A 31 -37.89 -71.92 14.03
N TYR A 32 -37.56 -71.02 14.97
CA TYR A 32 -38.48 -70.00 15.45
C TYR A 32 -37.75 -68.78 16.03
N CYS A 33 -38.39 -67.62 15.91
CA CYS A 33 -37.88 -66.37 16.47
C CYS A 33 -37.87 -66.39 18.01
N GLY A 34 -36.69 -66.20 18.60
CA GLY A 34 -36.44 -66.21 20.04
C GLY A 34 -35.83 -67.51 20.56
N ASP A 35 -35.25 -68.34 19.69
CA ASP A 35 -34.47 -69.53 20.02
C ASP A 35 -32.97 -69.24 20.21
N GLY A 36 -32.55 -68.04 19.84
CA GLY A 36 -31.19 -67.51 19.97
C GLY A 36 -30.24 -67.90 18.82
N ILE A 37 -30.75 -68.44 17.72
CA ILE A 37 -29.98 -68.89 16.55
C ILE A 37 -30.66 -68.41 15.28
N LYS A 38 -29.97 -67.57 14.49
CA LYS A 38 -30.45 -67.13 13.18
C LYS A 38 -30.66 -68.31 12.23
N ASN A 39 -31.92 -68.65 11.94
CA ASN A 39 -32.32 -69.76 11.11
C ASN A 39 -33.65 -69.50 10.35
N GLY A 40 -34.03 -70.42 9.47
CA GLY A 40 -35.29 -70.31 8.74
C GLY A 40 -35.40 -69.05 7.87
N SER A 41 -36.43 -68.23 8.12
CA SER A 41 -36.77 -67.03 7.34
C SER A 41 -36.48 -65.71 8.06
N GLU A 42 -35.77 -65.75 9.18
CA GLU A 42 -35.53 -64.57 10.00
C GLU A 42 -34.22 -63.86 9.66
N ASP A 43 -34.15 -62.55 9.93
CA ASP A 43 -32.97 -61.75 9.63
C ASP A 43 -31.92 -61.84 10.76
N CYS A 44 -32.35 -62.13 11.98
CA CYS A 44 -31.54 -62.23 13.22
C CYS A 44 -32.32 -62.95 14.33
N ASP A 45 -31.64 -63.46 15.36
CA ASP A 45 -32.29 -63.91 16.60
C ASP A 45 -31.47 -63.46 17.82
N GLY A 46 -32.02 -62.48 18.56
CA GLY A 46 -31.33 -61.85 19.68
C GLY A 46 -30.07 -61.11 19.20
N ALA A 47 -28.90 -61.70 19.43
CA ALA A 47 -27.62 -61.17 18.94
C ALA A 47 -27.08 -61.96 17.75
N ASP A 48 -27.61 -63.17 17.48
CA ASP A 48 -27.14 -63.96 16.36
C ASP A 48 -27.64 -63.34 15.05
N GLY A 49 -26.70 -63.01 14.16
CA GLY A 49 -26.99 -62.30 12.92
C GLY A 49 -27.30 -60.80 13.05
N THR A 50 -27.07 -60.17 14.20
CA THR A 50 -27.22 -58.71 14.38
C THR A 50 -25.87 -57.99 14.17
N PRO A 51 -25.67 -57.28 13.04
CA PRO A 51 -24.46 -56.50 12.80
C PRO A 51 -24.42 -55.21 13.64
N GLU A 52 -23.27 -54.51 13.64
CA GLU A 52 -23.16 -53.17 14.23
C GLU A 52 -24.19 -52.22 13.62
N HIS A 53 -24.75 -51.33 14.44
CA HIS A 53 -25.78 -50.34 14.06
C HIS A 53 -27.11 -50.93 13.58
N TYR A 54 -27.44 -52.15 14.01
CA TYR A 54 -28.78 -52.71 13.86
C TYR A 54 -29.26 -53.31 15.19
N SER A 55 -30.58 -53.28 15.41
CA SER A 55 -31.25 -54.02 16.47
C SER A 55 -32.09 -55.14 15.90
N CYS A 56 -32.10 -56.30 16.55
CA CYS A 56 -33.05 -57.35 16.25
C CYS A 56 -34.38 -57.08 16.96
N THR A 57 -35.47 -56.96 16.19
CA THR A 57 -36.82 -56.79 16.74
C THR A 57 -37.36 -58.11 17.28
N LEU A 58 -38.47 -58.05 18.03
CA LEU A 58 -39.17 -59.26 18.52
C LEU A 58 -39.83 -60.09 17.42
N GLU A 59 -39.89 -59.56 16.20
CA GLU A 59 -40.34 -60.29 15.01
C GLU A 59 -39.14 -60.86 14.21
N CYS A 60 -37.94 -60.79 14.78
CA CYS A 60 -36.68 -61.24 14.19
C CYS A 60 -36.36 -60.58 12.84
N ILE A 61 -36.76 -59.31 12.73
CA ILE A 61 -36.41 -58.40 11.65
C ILE A 61 -35.31 -57.45 12.13
N LEU A 62 -34.32 -57.19 11.29
CA LEU A 62 -33.29 -56.18 11.55
C LEU A 62 -33.87 -54.77 11.37
N GLU A 63 -33.73 -53.96 12.41
CA GLU A 63 -34.05 -52.54 12.40
C GLU A 63 -32.75 -51.73 12.43
N TYR A 64 -32.62 -50.77 11.54
CA TYR A 64 -31.43 -49.91 11.48
C TYR A 64 -31.40 -48.95 12.66
N ILE A 65 -30.22 -48.79 13.28
CA ILE A 65 -29.97 -47.82 14.34
C ILE A 65 -29.12 -46.69 13.74
N PRO A 66 -29.74 -45.54 13.44
CA PRO A 66 -29.06 -44.29 13.08
C PRO A 66 -27.80 -44.01 13.90
N TYR A 67 -26.70 -43.63 13.25
CA TYR A 67 -25.48 -43.21 13.94
C TYR A 67 -24.69 -42.17 13.13
N CYS A 68 -23.93 -41.34 13.84
CA CYS A 68 -23.02 -40.38 13.22
C CYS A 68 -21.88 -41.08 12.45
N GLY A 69 -21.74 -40.75 11.17
CA GLY A 69 -20.80 -41.32 10.22
C GLY A 69 -21.43 -42.28 9.19
N ASP A 70 -22.77 -42.39 9.14
CA ASP A 70 -23.50 -43.31 8.27
C ASP A 70 -23.83 -42.73 6.88
N GLN A 71 -23.46 -41.48 6.63
CA GLN A 71 -23.71 -40.70 5.41
C GLN A 71 -25.18 -40.28 5.21
N THR A 72 -26.02 -40.36 6.24
CA THR A 72 -27.40 -39.90 6.21
C THR A 72 -27.79 -39.14 7.48
N ILE A 73 -28.07 -37.84 7.36
CA ILE A 73 -28.56 -37.02 8.48
C ILE A 73 -29.94 -37.54 8.94
N ASN A 74 -29.96 -38.30 10.03
CA ASN A 74 -31.11 -39.11 10.45
C ASN A 74 -31.32 -39.15 11.98
N GLN A 75 -30.45 -38.50 12.75
CA GLN A 75 -30.68 -38.16 14.17
C GLN A 75 -31.01 -36.68 14.33
N ALA A 76 -31.72 -36.33 15.41
CA ALA A 76 -32.21 -34.98 15.62
C ALA A 76 -31.09 -33.96 15.90
N GLU A 77 -29.97 -34.42 16.45
CA GLU A 77 -28.81 -33.62 16.81
C GLU A 77 -27.79 -33.46 15.66
N GLU A 78 -27.96 -34.15 14.55
CA GLU A 78 -27.02 -34.12 13.43
C GLU A 78 -27.23 -32.88 12.54
N GLU A 79 -26.12 -32.19 12.27
CA GLU A 79 -26.07 -31.12 11.27
C GLU A 79 -25.38 -31.56 9.96
N CYS A 80 -24.61 -32.65 10.03
CA CYS A 80 -23.85 -33.28 8.95
C CYS A 80 -23.59 -34.75 9.30
N ASP A 81 -23.11 -35.55 8.35
CA ASP A 81 -22.89 -36.98 8.59
C ASP A 81 -21.64 -37.53 7.87
N GLY A 82 -20.46 -37.07 8.30
CA GLY A 82 -19.20 -37.41 7.64
C GLY A 82 -19.04 -36.78 6.25
N ASP A 83 -19.80 -35.72 5.98
CA ASP A 83 -19.81 -35.01 4.71
C ASP A 83 -18.45 -34.41 4.36
N ALA A 84 -18.23 -34.25 3.05
CA ALA A 84 -17.09 -33.47 2.54
C ALA A 84 -17.14 -32.03 3.09
N PRO A 85 -15.98 -31.35 3.22
CA PRO A 85 -15.95 -29.97 3.68
C PRO A 85 -16.90 -29.07 2.88
N GLU A 86 -17.71 -28.28 3.58
CA GLU A 86 -18.66 -27.35 2.98
C GLU A 86 -18.07 -25.94 2.95
N ASN A 87 -18.32 -25.19 1.88
CA ASN A 87 -17.92 -23.79 1.79
C ASN A 87 -18.68 -22.94 2.81
N CYS A 88 -18.00 -21.95 3.37
CA CYS A 88 -18.56 -20.96 4.26
C CYS A 88 -17.95 -19.58 4.00
N VAL A 89 -18.58 -18.53 4.53
CA VAL A 89 -18.07 -17.15 4.45
C VAL A 89 -17.82 -16.65 5.85
N MET A 90 -16.62 -16.15 6.11
CA MET A 90 -16.25 -15.57 7.39
C MET A 90 -16.91 -14.20 7.61
N GLN A 91 -16.99 -13.74 8.86
CA GLN A 91 -17.60 -12.44 9.17
C GLN A 91 -16.89 -11.26 8.50
N ASN A 92 -15.59 -11.38 8.24
CA ASN A 92 -14.77 -10.39 7.54
C ASN A 92 -14.85 -10.52 6.00
N GLY A 93 -15.69 -11.42 5.47
CA GLY A 93 -15.99 -11.53 4.04
C GLY A 93 -15.15 -12.55 3.26
N TYR A 94 -14.12 -13.13 3.86
CA TYR A 94 -13.29 -14.15 3.21
C TYR A 94 -14.00 -15.49 3.08
N ASN A 95 -13.74 -16.20 1.99
CA ASN A 95 -14.21 -17.57 1.84
C ASN A 95 -13.44 -18.51 2.78
N GLY A 96 -14.15 -19.51 3.27
CA GLY A 96 -13.63 -20.54 4.15
C GLY A 96 -14.27 -21.89 3.88
N THR A 97 -13.85 -22.88 4.65
CA THR A 97 -14.49 -24.19 4.69
C THR A 97 -14.77 -24.62 6.13
N LYS A 98 -15.87 -25.34 6.33
CA LYS A 98 -16.21 -26.02 7.59
C LYS A 98 -16.25 -27.53 7.35
N THR A 99 -15.79 -28.30 8.32
CA THR A 99 -15.69 -29.76 8.23
C THR A 99 -16.70 -30.41 9.17
N CYS A 100 -17.27 -31.54 8.78
CA CYS A 100 -18.11 -32.31 9.66
C CYS A 100 -17.27 -32.95 10.78
N GLY A 101 -17.63 -32.68 12.04
CA GLY A 101 -16.98 -33.25 13.20
C GLY A 101 -17.37 -34.71 13.44
N SER A 102 -16.64 -35.41 14.31
CA SER A 102 -16.99 -36.78 14.74
C SER A 102 -18.24 -36.84 15.63
N ASP A 103 -18.72 -35.67 16.07
CA ASP A 103 -19.97 -35.45 16.77
C ASP A 103 -21.12 -35.07 15.80
N CYS A 104 -20.88 -35.11 14.49
CA CYS A 104 -21.84 -34.76 13.44
C CYS A 104 -22.38 -33.32 13.53
N LEU A 105 -21.55 -32.44 14.12
CA LEU A 105 -21.76 -31.00 14.11
C LEU A 105 -20.78 -30.36 13.13
N TRP A 106 -21.21 -29.26 12.51
CA TRP A 106 -20.30 -28.49 11.68
C TRP A 106 -19.24 -27.79 12.55
N GLY A 107 -17.97 -28.00 12.20
CA GLY A 107 -16.86 -27.25 12.78
C GLY A 107 -16.93 -25.75 12.46
N ALA A 108 -16.08 -24.98 13.14
CA ALA A 108 -15.92 -23.56 12.85
C ALA A 108 -15.39 -23.33 11.43
N CYS A 109 -15.92 -22.33 10.73
CA CYS A 109 -15.43 -21.90 9.42
C CYS A 109 -13.95 -21.49 9.50
N GLN A 110 -13.09 -22.18 8.75
CA GLN A 110 -11.67 -21.88 8.63
C GLN A 110 -11.38 -21.14 7.31
N PRO A 111 -10.57 -20.07 7.31
CA PRO A 111 -10.25 -19.32 6.09
C PRO A 111 -9.51 -20.19 5.08
N VAL A 112 -9.90 -20.08 3.81
CA VAL A 112 -9.09 -20.55 2.66
C VAL A 112 -8.45 -19.39 1.90
N GLU A 113 -8.95 -18.18 2.13
CA GLU A 113 -8.53 -16.91 1.59
C GLU A 113 -8.16 -15.98 2.76
N PHE A 114 -7.12 -15.17 2.62
CA PHE A 114 -6.74 -14.18 3.64
C PHE A 114 -5.74 -13.13 3.11
N CYS A 115 -5.81 -11.92 3.66
CA CYS A 115 -4.85 -10.85 3.39
C CYS A 115 -3.40 -11.30 3.69
N GLY A 116 -2.55 -11.22 2.67
CA GLY A 116 -1.17 -11.70 2.72
C GLY A 116 -0.98 -13.11 2.16
N ASP A 117 -1.95 -13.67 1.44
CA ASP A 117 -1.81 -14.96 0.74
C ASP A 117 -1.17 -14.85 -0.66
N GLN A 118 -0.86 -13.61 -1.07
CA GLN A 118 -0.27 -13.21 -2.36
C GLN A 118 -1.25 -13.28 -3.55
N THR A 119 -2.55 -13.38 -3.28
CA THR A 119 -3.59 -13.42 -4.31
C THR A 119 -4.72 -12.48 -3.93
N VAL A 120 -4.94 -11.41 -4.71
CA VAL A 120 -6.08 -10.51 -4.48
C VAL A 120 -7.41 -11.26 -4.63
N ASN A 121 -8.06 -11.57 -3.50
CA ASN A 121 -9.26 -12.38 -3.43
C ASN A 121 -10.21 -11.93 -2.30
N GLY A 122 -11.41 -12.52 -2.25
CA GLY A 122 -12.43 -12.12 -1.27
C GLY A 122 -12.69 -10.60 -1.25
N PRO A 123 -12.56 -9.93 -0.08
CA PRO A 123 -12.77 -8.49 0.07
C PRO A 123 -11.55 -7.61 -0.25
N GLU A 124 -10.45 -8.18 -0.73
CA GLU A 124 -9.18 -7.45 -0.91
C GLU A 124 -9.20 -6.51 -2.12
N ILE A 125 -8.46 -5.41 -2.00
CA ILE A 125 -8.19 -4.46 -3.08
C ILE A 125 -6.78 -4.63 -3.64
N CYS A 126 -5.85 -5.09 -2.80
CA CYS A 126 -4.44 -5.28 -3.08
C CYS A 126 -3.88 -6.30 -2.09
N GLU A 127 -2.65 -6.74 -2.33
CA GLU A 127 -1.94 -7.66 -1.45
C GLU A 127 -0.79 -7.02 -0.67
N ILE A 128 -0.43 -7.64 0.45
CA ILE A 128 0.66 -7.13 1.29
C ILE A 128 1.98 -7.12 0.50
N GLY A 129 2.56 -5.93 0.39
CA GLY A 129 3.77 -5.70 -0.40
C GLY A 129 3.50 -5.09 -1.78
N ASP A 130 2.24 -5.07 -2.24
CA ASP A 130 1.88 -4.35 -3.45
C ASP A 130 2.12 -2.86 -3.29
N THR A 131 2.55 -2.24 -4.39
CA THR A 131 2.74 -0.79 -4.50
C THR A 131 2.13 -0.28 -5.79
N GLN A 132 1.58 0.93 -5.74
CA GLN A 132 1.17 1.64 -6.95
C GLN A 132 1.54 3.12 -6.89
N ALA A 133 1.65 3.72 -8.08
CA ALA A 133 1.85 5.14 -8.22
C ALA A 133 0.63 5.93 -7.72
N CYS A 134 0.89 7.11 -7.18
CA CYS A 134 -0.12 8.05 -6.71
C CYS A 134 0.40 9.49 -6.82
N ASP A 135 -0.51 10.46 -6.75
CA ASP A 135 -0.18 11.89 -6.70
C ASP A 135 -0.40 12.39 -5.26
N PRO A 136 0.67 12.65 -4.48
CA PRO A 136 0.57 13.18 -3.12
C PRO A 136 0.16 14.67 -3.09
N GLY A 137 0.02 15.32 -4.25
CA GLY A 137 -0.12 16.77 -4.37
C GLY A 137 1.23 17.48 -4.42
N GLY A 138 1.21 18.78 -4.72
CA GLY A 138 2.44 19.57 -4.92
C GLY A 138 3.17 19.27 -6.24
N GLY A 139 2.61 18.37 -7.06
CA GLY A 139 3.12 18.02 -8.38
C GLY A 139 4.16 16.89 -8.37
N TYR A 140 4.62 16.38 -7.24
CA TYR A 140 5.58 15.29 -7.25
C TYR A 140 4.89 13.95 -7.55
N ASN A 141 5.66 12.97 -8.03
CA ASN A 141 5.18 11.60 -8.07
C ASN A 141 5.31 10.98 -6.68
N GLY A 142 4.43 10.03 -6.37
CA GLY A 142 4.49 9.26 -5.14
C GLY A 142 4.12 7.80 -5.34
N ASN A 143 4.37 7.00 -4.32
CA ASN A 143 3.92 5.62 -4.23
C ASN A 143 3.13 5.40 -2.95
N GLN A 144 2.11 4.56 -3.06
CA GLN A 144 1.36 4.04 -1.92
C GLN A 144 1.48 2.52 -1.88
N SER A 145 1.57 1.98 -0.68
CA SER A 145 1.64 0.53 -0.43
C SER A 145 0.28 0.03 0.02
N CYS A 146 0.01 -1.26 -0.21
CA CYS A 146 -1.22 -1.87 0.28
C CYS A 146 -1.33 -1.74 1.81
N ALA A 147 -2.55 -1.44 2.30
CA ALA A 147 -2.81 -1.37 3.72
C ALA A 147 -2.66 -2.76 4.37
N GLY A 148 -2.34 -2.79 5.66
CA GLY A 148 -2.11 -4.04 6.40
C GLY A 148 -3.33 -4.97 6.54
N ASP A 149 -4.51 -4.48 6.17
CA ASP A 149 -5.77 -5.24 6.14
C ASP A 149 -6.26 -5.52 4.71
N CYS A 150 -5.45 -5.18 3.70
CA CYS A 150 -5.75 -5.34 2.27
C CYS A 150 -7.04 -4.64 1.79
N SER A 151 -7.65 -3.80 2.62
CA SER A 151 -8.93 -3.13 2.32
C SER A 151 -8.79 -1.93 1.38
N GLY A 152 -7.55 -1.56 1.05
CA GLY A 152 -7.23 -0.43 0.21
C GLY A 152 -5.75 -0.07 0.27
N TRP A 153 -5.44 1.10 -0.26
CA TRP A 153 -4.07 1.62 -0.32
C TRP A 153 -3.80 2.54 0.87
N GLY A 154 -2.60 2.46 1.41
CA GLY A 154 -2.09 3.35 2.45
C GLY A 154 -1.87 4.78 1.95
N PRO A 155 -1.25 5.64 2.77
CA PRO A 155 -0.97 7.02 2.38
C PRO A 155 -0.04 7.07 1.16
N CYS A 156 -0.30 8.02 0.27
CA CYS A 156 0.62 8.34 -0.80
C CYS A 156 1.88 9.03 -0.24
N VAL A 157 3.04 8.42 -0.47
CA VAL A 157 4.33 8.96 -0.04
C VAL A 157 5.06 9.49 -1.27
N PRO A 158 5.44 10.79 -1.30
CA PRO A 158 6.24 11.34 -2.40
C PRO A 158 7.56 10.57 -2.57
N THR A 159 7.91 10.27 -3.81
CA THR A 159 9.22 9.69 -4.15
C THR A 159 10.28 10.75 -4.46
N GLU A 160 9.81 11.97 -4.72
CA GLU A 160 10.58 13.16 -5.09
C GLU A 160 10.07 14.31 -4.24
N TYR A 161 10.95 15.22 -3.82
CA TYR A 161 10.54 16.42 -3.08
C TYR A 161 11.63 17.49 -3.11
N CYS A 162 11.18 18.75 -3.06
CA CYS A 162 12.08 19.88 -2.94
C CYS A 162 12.88 19.85 -1.63
N GLY A 163 14.20 19.95 -1.76
CA GLY A 163 15.16 19.90 -0.67
C GLY A 163 15.81 18.51 -0.48
N ASP A 164 15.62 17.59 -1.43
CA ASP A 164 16.30 16.29 -1.45
C ASP A 164 17.70 16.35 -2.09
N GLY A 165 18.03 17.47 -2.72
CA GLY A 165 19.32 17.76 -3.36
C GLY A 165 19.47 17.18 -4.76
N ILE A 166 18.39 16.68 -5.38
CA ILE A 166 18.35 16.10 -6.71
C ILE A 166 17.42 16.96 -7.57
N LEU A 167 17.88 17.40 -8.74
CA LEU A 167 17.04 18.15 -9.67
C LEU A 167 16.02 17.22 -10.35
N ASN A 168 14.77 17.27 -9.89
CA ASN A 168 13.64 16.52 -10.45
C ASN A 168 12.92 17.32 -11.55
N ASP A 169 12.12 16.66 -12.40
CA ASP A 169 11.55 17.26 -13.63
C ASP A 169 10.71 18.55 -13.41
N LYS A 170 10.20 18.80 -12.18
CA LYS A 170 9.41 19.99 -11.83
C LYS A 170 10.21 21.12 -11.18
N GLU A 171 11.44 20.85 -10.78
CA GLU A 171 12.28 21.80 -10.06
C GLU A 171 13.12 22.60 -11.04
N GLN A 172 13.34 23.88 -10.75
CA GLN A 172 14.36 24.65 -11.47
C GLN A 172 15.74 24.46 -10.84
N CYS A 173 15.75 24.16 -9.55
CA CYS A 173 16.92 23.88 -8.73
C CYS A 173 16.51 23.07 -7.50
N ASP A 174 17.46 22.35 -6.89
CA ASP A 174 17.33 21.81 -5.54
C ASP A 174 18.68 21.95 -4.81
N GLY A 175 18.73 22.86 -3.84
CA GLY A 175 19.96 23.22 -3.15
C GLY A 175 20.99 23.78 -4.13
N GLN A 176 22.00 22.98 -4.48
CA GLN A 176 23.00 23.34 -5.51
C GLN A 176 22.70 22.72 -6.88
N ALA A 177 21.86 21.70 -6.96
CA ALA A 177 21.45 21.11 -8.22
C ALA A 177 20.64 22.14 -9.01
N GLY A 178 20.92 22.32 -10.30
CA GLY A 178 20.25 23.29 -11.15
C GLY A 178 20.57 24.77 -10.87
N LEU A 179 21.46 25.07 -9.92
CA LEU A 179 21.85 26.45 -9.62
C LEU A 179 22.68 27.04 -10.77
N ILE A 180 22.35 28.27 -11.15
CA ILE A 180 23.04 29.04 -12.20
C ILE A 180 23.59 30.35 -11.61
N ASP A 181 24.53 30.98 -12.32
CA ASP A 181 25.16 32.22 -11.85
C ASP A 181 24.14 33.29 -11.48
N HIS A 182 24.40 33.97 -10.36
CA HIS A 182 23.55 35.03 -9.80
C HIS A 182 22.11 34.61 -9.52
N HIS A 183 21.88 33.34 -9.23
CA HIS A 183 20.61 32.85 -8.73
C HIS A 183 20.80 32.05 -7.44
N ILE A 184 19.82 32.13 -6.56
CA ILE A 184 19.69 31.24 -5.40
C ILE A 184 18.51 30.31 -5.60
N CYS A 185 18.62 29.12 -5.03
CA CYS A 185 17.49 28.21 -4.96
C CYS A 185 16.60 28.56 -3.78
N THR A 186 15.32 28.80 -4.04
CA THR A 186 14.33 29.08 -3.00
C THR A 186 13.82 27.78 -2.36
N ALA A 187 13.10 27.89 -1.24
CA ALA A 187 12.48 26.75 -0.57
C ALA A 187 11.37 26.07 -1.41
N ASP A 188 10.90 26.75 -2.47
CA ASP A 188 9.92 26.21 -3.41
C ASP A 188 10.61 25.62 -4.68
N CYS A 189 11.93 25.40 -4.63
CA CYS A 189 12.74 24.87 -5.73
C CYS A 189 12.63 25.66 -7.04
N THR A 190 12.49 26.97 -6.90
CA THR A 190 12.55 27.93 -8.00
C THR A 190 13.81 28.77 -7.90
N LEU A 191 14.35 29.14 -9.06
CA LEU A 191 15.51 30.02 -9.16
C LEU A 191 15.06 31.45 -8.91
N GLN A 192 15.65 32.08 -7.89
CA GLN A 192 15.48 33.49 -7.61
C GLN A 192 16.73 34.25 -8.00
N TYR A 193 16.58 35.23 -8.88
CA TYR A 193 17.65 36.12 -9.28
C TYR A 193 18.19 36.92 -8.08
N VAL A 194 19.51 36.99 -7.96
CA VAL A 194 20.23 37.81 -6.99
C VAL A 194 20.89 38.98 -7.72
N PRO A 195 20.35 40.20 -7.58
CA PRO A 195 20.97 41.44 -8.02
C PRO A 195 22.48 41.52 -7.73
N TYR A 196 23.26 41.96 -8.72
CA TYR A 196 24.70 42.15 -8.58
C TYR A 196 25.18 43.30 -9.48
N CYS A 197 26.29 43.92 -9.06
CA CYS A 197 26.91 45.00 -9.81
C CYS A 197 27.50 44.48 -11.12
N GLY A 198 27.07 45.05 -12.24
CA GLY A 198 27.46 44.66 -13.59
C GLY A 198 26.39 43.85 -14.34
N ASP A 199 25.16 43.77 -13.82
CA ASP A 199 24.02 43.12 -14.46
C ASP A 199 23.23 44.02 -15.45
N ASN A 200 23.70 45.24 -15.67
CA ASN A 200 23.10 46.30 -16.50
C ASN A 200 21.78 46.86 -15.96
N THR A 201 21.48 46.66 -14.67
CA THR A 201 20.29 47.17 -14.01
C THR A 201 20.62 47.73 -12.63
N ILE A 202 20.34 49.02 -12.40
CA ILE A 202 20.48 49.61 -11.05
C ILE A 202 19.36 49.08 -10.15
N ASN A 203 19.65 48.05 -9.37
CA ASN A 203 18.68 47.28 -8.58
C ASN A 203 19.16 46.96 -7.15
N GLN A 204 20.40 47.30 -6.80
CA GLN A 204 20.88 47.32 -5.42
C GLN A 204 20.90 48.73 -4.85
N GLY A 205 20.58 48.87 -3.56
CA GLY A 205 20.51 50.18 -2.89
C GLY A 205 21.83 50.97 -2.86
N SER A 206 22.96 50.31 -3.11
CA SER A 206 24.30 50.91 -3.19
C SER A 206 24.69 51.38 -4.59
N GLU A 207 23.98 50.98 -5.64
CA GLU A 207 24.35 51.26 -7.03
C GLU A 207 23.95 52.68 -7.44
N GLN A 208 24.88 53.36 -8.12
CA GLN A 208 24.62 54.62 -8.82
C GLN A 208 24.67 54.44 -10.35
N CYS A 209 25.24 53.33 -10.80
CA CYS A 209 25.43 52.90 -12.18
C CYS A 209 25.59 51.39 -12.20
N ASP A 210 25.40 50.75 -13.36
CA ASP A 210 25.60 49.31 -13.48
C ASP A 210 26.12 48.95 -14.88
N GLY A 211 27.43 49.09 -15.10
CA GLY A 211 28.04 48.82 -16.42
C GLY A 211 27.63 49.82 -17.53
N ASP A 212 26.99 50.92 -17.15
CA ASP A 212 26.50 51.96 -18.07
C ASP A 212 27.61 52.60 -18.92
N GLU A 213 27.23 53.10 -20.11
CA GLU A 213 28.11 53.94 -20.91
C GLU A 213 28.59 55.18 -20.12
N PRO A 214 29.84 55.66 -20.33
CA PRO A 214 30.34 56.83 -19.63
C PRO A 214 29.42 58.04 -19.79
N GLN A 215 29.08 58.69 -18.68
CA GLN A 215 28.22 59.87 -18.69
C GLN A 215 29.04 61.16 -18.63
N ILE A 216 28.43 62.25 -19.08
CA ILE A 216 29.00 63.59 -18.96
C ILE A 216 28.99 64.03 -17.49
N CYS A 217 30.08 64.64 -17.05
CA CYS A 217 30.23 65.20 -15.72
C CYS A 217 30.97 66.54 -15.79
N THR A 218 31.04 67.23 -14.65
CA THR A 218 31.81 68.45 -14.49
C THR A 218 32.77 68.27 -13.32
N THR A 219 34.05 68.60 -13.53
CA THR A 219 35.05 68.54 -12.45
C THR A 219 34.78 69.61 -11.39
N VAL A 220 35.43 69.51 -10.24
CA VAL A 220 35.32 70.54 -9.17
C VAL A 220 35.76 71.93 -9.64
N ASP A 221 36.65 72.00 -10.62
CA ASP A 221 37.15 73.24 -11.23
C ASP A 221 36.30 73.69 -12.44
N GLY A 222 35.19 73.01 -12.73
CA GLY A 222 34.20 73.40 -13.75
C GLY A 222 34.43 72.83 -15.15
N TYR A 223 35.47 72.05 -15.36
CA TYR A 223 35.81 71.50 -16.67
C TYR A 223 34.83 70.41 -17.10
N SER A 224 34.46 70.37 -18.38
CA SER A 224 33.55 69.35 -18.92
C SER A 224 34.31 68.03 -19.11
N GLY A 225 33.76 66.93 -18.61
CA GLY A 225 34.44 65.63 -18.67
C GLY A 225 33.47 64.46 -18.77
N THR A 226 34.00 63.25 -18.65
CA THR A 226 33.20 62.04 -18.54
C THR A 226 33.61 61.20 -17.32
N GLN A 227 32.65 60.50 -16.75
CA GLN A 227 32.88 59.53 -15.67
C GLN A 227 32.33 58.17 -16.10
N ALA A 228 33.13 57.13 -15.91
CA ALA A 228 32.75 55.76 -16.18
C ALA A 228 32.17 55.10 -14.92
N CYS A 229 31.31 54.12 -15.11
CA CYS A 229 30.87 53.27 -14.00
C CYS A 229 32.04 52.39 -13.53
N ALA A 230 32.36 52.43 -12.24
CA ALA A 230 33.41 51.59 -11.66
C ALA A 230 32.89 50.17 -11.36
N GLU A 231 33.79 49.21 -11.15
CA GLU A 231 33.45 47.84 -10.69
C GLU A 231 32.73 47.83 -9.33
N SER A 232 32.76 48.93 -8.59
CA SER A 232 31.99 49.12 -7.36
C SER A 232 30.56 49.62 -7.61
N CYS A 233 30.15 49.79 -8.87
CA CYS A 233 28.88 50.39 -9.29
C CYS A 233 28.62 51.79 -8.71
N LEU A 234 29.71 52.52 -8.50
CA LEU A 234 29.71 53.94 -8.21
C LEU A 234 30.31 54.67 -9.39
N TRP A 235 29.87 55.90 -9.61
CA TRP A 235 30.51 56.73 -10.61
C TRP A 235 31.96 57.00 -10.21
N GLY A 236 32.87 56.74 -11.15
CA GLY A 236 34.27 57.10 -10.99
C GLY A 236 34.48 58.61 -10.94
N ASN A 237 35.74 59.02 -10.78
CA ASN A 237 36.08 60.43 -10.86
C ASN A 237 35.75 61.00 -12.26
N CYS A 238 35.32 62.26 -12.29
CA CYS A 238 35.16 62.99 -13.53
C CYS A 238 36.53 63.24 -14.17
N LEU A 239 36.75 62.68 -15.36
CA LEU A 239 37.97 62.88 -16.14
C LEU A 239 37.70 63.89 -17.25
N SER A 240 38.49 64.96 -17.29
CA SER A 240 38.43 65.97 -18.34
C SER A 240 39.77 66.05 -19.08
N ASN A 241 39.70 66.35 -20.38
CA ASN A 241 40.88 66.72 -21.17
C ASN A 241 41.18 68.22 -21.07
N ASP A 242 40.24 68.99 -20.51
CA ASP A 242 40.35 70.43 -20.33
C ASP A 242 41.02 70.70 -18.98
N TYR A 243 41.95 71.64 -18.95
CA TYR A 243 42.70 72.01 -17.75
C TYR A 243 43.36 73.37 -17.93
N CYS A 244 43.56 74.07 -16.81
CA CYS A 244 44.34 75.29 -16.80
C CYS A 244 45.75 75.10 -17.40
N GLY A 245 46.01 75.76 -18.53
CA GLY A 245 47.22 75.66 -19.34
C GLY A 245 47.03 74.94 -20.69
N ASP A 246 45.81 74.60 -21.09
CA ASP A 246 45.46 74.01 -22.39
C ASP A 246 45.30 75.06 -23.52
N ASN A 247 45.31 76.35 -23.16
CA ASN A 247 45.15 77.54 -24.03
C ASN A 247 43.72 77.82 -24.51
N GLU A 248 42.69 77.22 -23.92
CA GLU A 248 41.29 77.50 -24.19
C GLU A 248 40.59 77.92 -22.90
N LYS A 249 39.92 79.08 -22.87
CA LYS A 249 39.17 79.50 -21.69
C LYS A 249 37.93 78.61 -21.53
N ASN A 250 37.98 77.68 -20.59
CA ASN A 250 36.91 76.75 -20.28
C ASN A 250 36.75 76.56 -18.75
N GLY A 251 35.71 75.83 -18.33
CA GLY A 251 35.39 75.64 -16.91
C GLY A 251 35.19 76.93 -16.11
N LEU A 252 35.73 76.99 -14.88
CA LEU A 252 35.64 78.15 -13.98
C LEU A 252 36.78 79.16 -14.14
N GLU A 253 37.71 78.94 -15.07
CA GLU A 253 38.87 79.80 -15.19
C GLU A 253 38.55 81.13 -15.87
N GLN A 254 39.32 82.18 -15.55
CA GLN A 254 39.03 83.52 -16.05
C GLN A 254 39.62 83.77 -17.44
N CYS A 255 40.74 83.08 -17.73
CA CYS A 255 41.52 83.11 -18.96
C CYS A 255 42.40 81.86 -19.02
N ASP A 256 42.90 81.50 -20.19
CA ASP A 256 44.01 80.55 -20.35
C ASP A 256 44.93 81.00 -21.48
N GLY A 257 46.22 81.12 -21.19
CA GLY A 257 47.20 81.70 -22.12
C GLY A 257 46.79 83.12 -22.56
N THR A 258 46.38 83.24 -23.82
CA THR A 258 45.82 84.49 -24.37
C THR A 258 44.29 84.49 -24.49
N ASP A 259 43.66 83.33 -24.34
CA ASP A 259 42.21 83.22 -24.45
C ASP A 259 41.52 83.80 -23.21
N GLY A 260 40.45 84.55 -23.41
CA GLY A 260 39.78 85.31 -22.35
C GLY A 260 40.52 86.56 -21.85
N VAL A 261 41.70 86.91 -22.38
CA VAL A 261 42.49 88.09 -21.95
C VAL A 261 42.09 89.35 -22.74
N GLY A 262 41.56 90.35 -22.04
CA GLY A 262 41.20 91.65 -22.61
C GLY A 262 42.36 92.66 -22.65
N ALA A 263 42.10 93.85 -23.21
CA ALA A 263 43.11 94.91 -23.30
C ALA A 263 43.54 95.39 -21.89
N ASN A 264 44.86 95.41 -21.65
CA ASN A 264 45.53 95.70 -20.36
C ASN A 264 45.33 94.64 -19.26
N GLN A 265 44.97 93.42 -19.62
CA GLN A 265 44.94 92.29 -18.68
C GLN A 265 46.07 91.32 -18.99
N SER A 266 46.50 90.56 -18.00
CA SER A 266 47.41 89.43 -18.20
C SER A 266 46.85 88.18 -17.54
N CYS A 267 47.06 87.02 -18.16
CA CYS A 267 46.66 85.74 -17.57
C CYS A 267 47.80 85.14 -16.77
N THR A 268 47.56 84.74 -15.53
CA THR A 268 48.54 83.99 -14.74
C THR A 268 47.82 82.95 -13.90
N MET A 269 48.20 81.67 -14.03
CA MET A 269 47.54 80.54 -13.37
C MET A 269 46.02 80.56 -13.58
N CYS A 270 45.61 80.88 -14.82
CA CYS A 270 44.22 80.94 -15.29
C CYS A 270 43.29 81.93 -14.54
N VAL A 271 43.90 82.96 -13.93
CA VAL A 271 43.26 84.11 -13.32
C VAL A 271 43.69 85.38 -14.05
N LEU A 272 42.75 86.31 -14.29
CA LEU A 272 43.04 87.60 -14.89
C LEU A 272 43.66 88.54 -13.84
N LEU A 273 44.78 89.18 -14.21
CA LEU A 273 45.47 90.23 -13.45
C LEU A 273 45.40 91.57 -14.18
#